data_AF-A0A8C8W1N8-F1
#
_entry.id   AF-A0A8C8W1N8-F1
#
_cell.length_a   1.000
_cell.length_b   1.000
_cell.length_c   1.000
_cell.angle_alpha   90.00
_cell.angle_beta   90.00
_cell.angle_gamma   90.00
#
_symmetry.space_group_name_H-M   'P 1'
#
loop_
_entity.id
_entity.type
_entity.pdbx_description
1 polymer ?
#
loop_
_entity_poly.entity_id
_entity_poly.type
_entity_poly.pdbx_seq_one_letter_code
_entity_poly.pdbx_strand_id
1 'polypeptide(L)'
;MEPREATGKGNLGGKRKNLTFLRPRLYMLERRKTDTVVDSGVSGDHSGTLRRSQSDRTEYNQKLQEKMTPQTECSSAETQTPEEEQQMKRMSAKRAKIIGELIQTERDYVTDLELCVKEVVQPLRNKQVDRLDVEGLFSNIESVHQISAKLLAMLEEATTDVDPAMQVIGCSYRKN
;
A
#
# COMPACT_ATOMS: atom_id res chain seq x y z
N MET A 1 33.82 -13.93 -60.01
CA MET A 1 33.99 -13.89 -58.54
C MET A 1 34.35 -12.46 -58.19
N GLU A 2 33.80 -11.95 -57.09
CA GLU A 2 33.77 -10.56 -56.58
C GLU A 2 32.71 -9.60 -57.16
N PRO A 3 31.79 -9.09 -56.29
CA PRO A 3 30.78 -8.07 -56.57
C PRO A 3 31.12 -6.72 -55.91
N ARG A 4 30.66 -5.57 -56.46
CA ARG A 4 30.41 -4.34 -55.68
C ARG A 4 29.52 -3.37 -56.45
N GLU A 5 28.42 -2.95 -55.83
CA GLU A 5 28.00 -1.54 -55.76
C GLU A 5 27.26 -1.28 -54.44
N ALA A 6 27.42 -0.05 -53.95
CA ALA A 6 27.10 0.41 -52.61
C ALA A 6 25.88 1.31 -52.60
N THR A 7 25.06 1.28 -51.56
CA THR A 7 24.29 2.47 -51.12
C THR A 7 23.77 2.30 -49.69
N GLY A 8 23.77 3.40 -48.92
CA GLY A 8 22.88 3.55 -47.76
C GLY A 8 23.54 3.94 -46.44
N LYS A 9 23.90 5.23 -46.30
CA LYS A 9 24.10 5.89 -45.01
C LYS A 9 22.78 5.89 -44.22
N GLY A 10 22.81 5.42 -42.98
CA GLY A 10 21.72 5.55 -42.01
C GLY A 10 22.27 5.81 -40.62
N ASN A 11 22.32 7.07 -40.24
CA ASN A 11 22.78 7.57 -38.94
C ASN A 11 21.64 7.42 -37.93
N LEU A 12 21.74 6.56 -36.92
CA LEU A 12 20.81 6.57 -35.78
C LEU A 12 21.59 6.54 -34.47
N GLY A 13 21.65 7.72 -33.86
CA GLY A 13 22.28 7.95 -32.57
C GLY A 13 21.66 7.10 -31.47
N GLY A 14 22.51 6.33 -30.80
CA GLY A 14 22.16 5.64 -29.56
C GLY A 14 21.83 6.65 -28.47
N LYS A 15 20.53 6.86 -28.21
CA LYS A 15 20.08 7.53 -26.99
C LYS A 15 20.47 6.65 -25.79
N ARG A 16 21.59 6.99 -25.17
CA ARG A 16 21.96 6.53 -23.83
C ARG A 16 20.85 6.95 -22.88
N LYS A 17 19.97 6.01 -22.54
CA LYS A 17 19.01 6.16 -21.45
C LYS A 17 19.83 6.15 -20.16
N ASN A 18 19.99 7.35 -19.58
CA ASN A 18 20.57 7.55 -18.26
C ASN A 18 19.74 6.72 -17.25
N LEU A 19 20.27 5.55 -16.85
CA LEU A 19 19.73 4.80 -15.73
C LEU A 19 19.96 5.64 -14.48
N THR A 20 18.96 6.41 -14.12
CA THR A 20 18.91 7.07 -12.82
C THR A 20 18.74 5.96 -11.80
N PHE A 21 19.84 5.52 -11.20
CA PHE A 21 19.83 4.65 -10.04
C PHE A 21 18.94 5.31 -8.98
N LEU A 22 17.79 4.71 -8.72
CA LEU A 22 16.90 5.12 -7.64
C LEU A 22 17.62 4.84 -6.33
N ARG A 23 18.29 5.87 -5.78
CA ARG A 23 18.75 5.86 -4.39
C ARG A 23 17.54 5.73 -3.47
N PRO A 24 17.51 4.77 -2.54
CA PRO A 24 16.52 4.77 -1.47
C PRO A 24 16.76 6.00 -0.58
N ARG A 25 15.81 6.94 -0.58
CA ARG A 25 15.82 8.06 0.36
C ARG A 25 15.45 7.51 1.74
N LEU A 26 16.46 7.20 2.56
CA LEU A 26 16.28 6.90 3.98
C LEU A 26 15.66 8.14 4.63
N TYR A 27 14.39 8.05 5.01
CA TYR A 27 13.69 9.04 5.82
C TYR A 27 14.09 8.83 7.29
N MET A 28 15.33 9.17 7.63
CA MET A 28 15.73 9.22 9.04
C MET A 28 16.03 10.66 9.46
N LEU A 29 15.18 11.13 10.37
CA LEU A 29 15.37 12.23 11.33
C LEU A 29 15.38 13.67 10.77
N GLU A 30 14.19 14.21 10.50
CA GLU A 30 13.92 15.61 10.82
C GLU A 30 13.22 15.66 12.17
N ARG A 31 14.01 15.87 13.24
CA ARG A 31 13.47 16.21 14.56
C ARG A 31 12.70 17.52 14.42
N ARG A 32 11.44 17.52 14.83
CA ARG A 32 10.61 18.74 14.93
C ARG A 32 11.34 19.75 15.83
N LYS A 33 11.31 21.03 15.45
CA LYS A 33 11.73 22.19 16.28
C LYS A 33 10.79 22.37 17.47
N THR A 34 10.76 21.41 18.37
CA THR A 34 10.12 21.52 19.69
C THR A 34 11.08 20.93 20.71
N ASP A 35 12.27 21.49 20.76
CA ASP A 35 13.14 21.34 21.92
C ASP A 35 12.83 22.52 22.83
N THR A 36 11.97 22.30 23.82
CA THR A 36 11.85 23.20 24.96
C THR A 36 13.08 23.01 25.83
N VAL A 37 14.12 23.81 25.58
CA VAL A 37 15.11 24.12 26.61
C VAL A 37 14.38 24.92 27.70
N VAL A 38 14.18 24.28 28.85
CA VAL A 38 13.94 24.98 30.12
C VAL A 38 15.30 25.46 30.60
N ASP A 39 15.62 26.72 30.34
CA ASP A 39 16.68 27.42 31.06
C ASP A 39 16.04 28.26 32.17
N SER A 40 16.53 28.04 33.38
CA SER A 40 16.05 28.66 34.62
C SER A 40 16.92 29.87 34.92
N GLY A 41 16.34 31.07 34.99
CA GLY A 41 17.09 32.24 35.45
C GLY A 41 16.31 33.54 35.39
N VAL A 42 15.78 33.98 36.54
CA VAL A 42 15.16 35.29 36.75
C VAL A 42 16.21 36.34 37.12
N SER A 43 16.23 37.48 36.43
CA SER A 43 16.51 38.81 37.01
C SER A 43 16.56 39.90 35.94
N GLY A 44 15.91 41.04 36.24
CA GLY A 44 16.34 42.34 35.70
C GLY A 44 15.23 43.21 35.10
N ASP A 45 14.73 44.15 35.89
CA ASP A 45 13.90 45.29 35.48
C ASP A 45 14.49 46.07 34.31
N HIS A 46 13.69 46.37 33.29
CA HIS A 46 13.88 47.55 32.44
C HIS A 46 12.54 48.23 32.10
N SER A 47 12.47 49.48 32.53
CA SER A 47 11.49 50.51 32.18
C SER A 47 11.25 50.59 30.68
N GLY A 48 9.97 50.61 30.27
CA GLY A 48 9.56 50.80 28.89
C GLY A 48 8.18 51.42 28.80
N THR A 49 8.13 52.75 28.66
CA THR A 49 6.92 53.51 28.33
C THR A 49 6.44 53.09 26.95
N LEU A 50 5.31 52.40 26.82
CA LEU A 50 4.69 52.17 25.51
C LEU A 50 3.17 52.28 25.60
N ARG A 51 2.67 53.15 24.73
CA ARG A 51 1.29 53.63 24.64
C ARG A 51 0.27 52.50 24.67
N ARG A 52 -0.87 52.78 25.31
CA ARG A 52 -2.17 52.14 25.07
C ARG A 52 -2.39 51.90 23.56
N SER A 53 -2.34 50.65 23.12
CA SER A 53 -3.08 50.18 21.95
C SER A 53 -4.41 49.65 22.48
N GLN A 54 -5.48 50.46 22.39
CA GLN A 54 -6.85 50.03 22.72
C GLN A 54 -7.53 49.31 21.54
N SER A 55 -6.77 48.88 20.53
CA SER A 55 -7.27 48.21 19.32
C SER A 55 -7.65 46.75 19.56
N ASP A 56 -6.99 46.08 20.51
CA ASP A 56 -7.11 44.62 20.66
C ASP A 56 -8.35 44.20 21.45
N ARG A 57 -8.91 45.11 22.26
CA ARG A 57 -10.04 44.78 23.13
C ARG A 57 -11.32 44.54 22.35
N THR A 58 -11.55 45.29 21.27
CA THR A 58 -12.75 45.13 20.42
C THR A 58 -12.64 43.93 19.50
N GLU A 59 -11.46 43.69 18.92
CA GLU A 59 -11.25 42.59 18.00
C GLU A 59 -11.31 41.23 18.71
N TYR A 60 -10.74 41.13 19.92
CA TYR A 60 -10.83 39.94 20.74
C TYR A 60 -12.28 39.65 21.20
N ASN A 61 -13.04 40.68 21.58
CA ASN A 61 -14.45 40.51 21.95
C ASN A 61 -15.33 40.12 20.77
N GLN A 62 -15.09 40.67 19.57
CA GLN A 62 -15.80 40.30 18.35
C GLN A 62 -15.54 38.83 17.98
N LYS A 63 -14.27 38.41 18.04
CA LYS A 63 -13.86 37.02 17.75
C LYS A 63 -14.30 36.01 18.81
N LEU A 64 -14.55 36.46 20.04
CA LEU A 64 -15.17 35.66 21.11
C LEU A 64 -16.67 35.52 20.91
N GLN A 65 -17.36 36.59 20.49
CA GLN A 65 -18.79 36.54 20.16
C GLN A 65 -19.05 35.62 18.96
N GLU A 66 -18.21 35.68 17.92
CA GLU A 66 -18.30 34.81 16.75
C GLU A 66 -18.12 33.31 17.09
N LYS A 67 -17.32 33.00 18.12
CA LYS A 67 -17.11 31.63 18.62
C LYS A 67 -18.19 31.14 19.59
N MET A 68 -18.98 32.04 20.16
CA MET A 68 -20.03 31.73 21.14
C MET A 68 -21.44 31.81 20.54
N THR A 69 -21.58 32.36 19.33
CA THR A 69 -22.81 32.18 18.55
C THR A 69 -22.89 30.72 18.09
N PRO A 70 -23.94 29.97 18.44
CA PRO A 70 -24.14 28.63 17.91
C PRO A 70 -24.39 28.78 16.42
N GLN A 71 -23.35 28.55 15.62
CA GLN A 71 -23.49 28.30 14.19
C GLN A 71 -24.46 27.13 14.07
N THR A 72 -25.70 27.45 13.71
CA THR A 72 -26.67 26.52 13.17
C THR A 72 -26.20 26.18 11.76
N GLU A 73 -25.03 25.56 11.65
CA GLU A 73 -24.58 24.82 10.48
C GLU A 73 -25.08 23.40 10.67
N CYS A 74 -26.41 23.27 10.57
CA CYS A 74 -27.05 22.02 10.27
C CYS A 74 -26.54 21.57 8.89
N SER A 75 -25.74 20.50 8.87
CA SER A 75 -25.37 19.74 7.68
C SER A 75 -24.70 20.55 6.55
N SER A 76 -23.47 21.03 6.76
CA SER A 76 -22.55 21.13 5.63
C SER A 76 -22.07 19.72 5.31
N ALA A 77 -22.61 19.16 4.24
CA ALA A 77 -21.98 18.05 3.53
C ALA A 77 -20.50 18.42 3.34
N GLU A 78 -19.60 17.59 3.86
CA GLU A 78 -18.18 17.68 3.57
C GLU A 78 -18.01 17.44 2.06
N THR A 79 -18.00 18.51 1.26
CA THR A 79 -17.54 18.44 -0.12
C THR A 79 -16.06 18.06 -0.07
N GLN A 80 -15.81 16.76 -0.19
CA GLN A 80 -14.47 16.21 -0.47
C GLN A 80 -13.88 17.04 -1.61
N THR A 81 -12.66 17.55 -1.40
CA THR A 81 -12.00 18.30 -2.47
C THR A 81 -11.83 17.36 -3.68
N PRO A 82 -11.86 17.88 -4.92
CA PRO A 82 -11.67 17.05 -6.12
C PRO A 82 -10.37 16.22 -6.09
N GLU A 83 -9.36 16.70 -5.35
CA GLU A 83 -8.09 16.01 -5.12
C GLU A 83 -8.23 14.79 -4.20
N GLU A 84 -9.00 14.90 -3.11
CA GLU A 84 -9.27 13.80 -2.16
C GLU A 84 -10.08 12.68 -2.82
N GLU A 85 -11.10 13.02 -3.61
CA GLU A 85 -11.92 12.03 -4.31
C GLU A 85 -11.10 11.27 -5.37
N GLN A 86 -10.21 11.97 -6.08
CA GLN A 86 -9.26 11.34 -7.00
C GLN A 86 -8.26 10.43 -6.28
N GLN A 87 -7.74 10.86 -5.12
CA GLN A 87 -6.85 10.04 -4.31
C GLN A 87 -7.54 8.77 -3.82
N MET A 88 -8.79 8.88 -3.34
CA MET A 88 -9.61 7.74 -2.90
C MET A 88 -9.84 6.75 -4.05
N LYS A 89 -10.18 7.24 -5.25
CA LYS A 89 -10.31 6.41 -6.46
C LYS A 89 -9.01 5.67 -6.80
N ARG A 90 -7.86 6.35 -6.74
CA ARG A 90 -6.55 5.73 -6.98
C ARG A 90 -6.21 4.65 -5.95
N MET A 91 -6.50 4.91 -4.67
CA MET A 91 -6.28 3.94 -3.59
C MET A 91 -7.18 2.71 -3.74
N SER A 92 -8.46 2.91 -4.07
CA SER A 92 -9.41 1.83 -4.33
C SER A 92 -8.97 0.97 -5.52
N ALA A 93 -8.60 1.58 -6.64
CA ALA A 93 -8.10 0.88 -7.82
C ALA A 93 -6.81 0.08 -7.52
N LYS A 94 -5.88 0.67 -6.75
CA LYS A 94 -4.66 -0.03 -6.31
C LYS A 94 -5.00 -1.24 -5.44
N ARG A 95 -5.94 -1.08 -4.50
CA ARG A 95 -6.40 -2.16 -3.62
C ARG A 95 -7.03 -3.29 -4.41
N ALA A 96 -7.92 -2.97 -5.37
CA ALA A 96 -8.54 -3.94 -6.26
C ALA A 96 -7.48 -4.78 -7.01
N LYS A 97 -6.45 -4.10 -7.54
CA LYS A 97 -5.35 -4.77 -8.22
C LYS A 97 -4.58 -5.73 -7.31
N ILE A 98 -4.24 -5.30 -6.09
CA ILE A 98 -3.51 -6.14 -5.12
C ILE A 98 -4.34 -7.38 -4.74
N ILE A 99 -5.64 -7.22 -4.52
CA ILE A 99 -6.53 -8.34 -4.19
C ILE A 99 -6.63 -9.31 -5.37
N GLY A 100 -6.76 -8.79 -6.60
CA GLY A 100 -6.75 -9.61 -7.80
C GLY A 100 -5.45 -10.40 -7.97
N GLU A 101 -4.30 -9.75 -7.77
CA GLU A 101 -2.99 -10.41 -7.80
C GLU A 101 -2.90 -11.51 -6.73
N LEU A 102 -3.32 -11.23 -5.49
CA LEU A 102 -3.31 -12.20 -4.40
C LEU A 102 -4.14 -13.45 -4.71
N ILE A 103 -5.36 -13.28 -5.20
CA ILE A 103 -6.22 -14.41 -5.60
C ILE A 103 -5.59 -15.19 -6.74
N GLN A 104 -5.06 -14.49 -7.75
CA GLN A 104 -4.44 -15.17 -8.88
C GLN A 104 -3.22 -15.99 -8.44
N THR A 105 -2.36 -15.43 -7.60
CA THR A 105 -1.19 -16.17 -7.09
C THR A 105 -1.58 -17.35 -6.22
N GLU A 106 -2.69 -17.26 -5.47
CA GLU A 106 -3.19 -18.40 -4.69
C GLU A 106 -3.75 -19.50 -5.61
N ARG A 107 -4.46 -19.14 -6.69
CA ARG A 107 -4.90 -20.10 -7.73
C ARG A 107 -3.74 -20.84 -8.36
N ASP A 108 -2.70 -20.10 -8.74
CA ASP A 108 -1.51 -20.65 -9.35
C ASP A 108 -0.84 -21.64 -8.37
N TYR A 109 -0.72 -21.25 -7.10
CA TYR A 109 -0.17 -22.12 -6.05
C TYR A 109 -0.98 -23.41 -5.84
N VAL A 110 -2.31 -23.32 -5.77
CA VAL A 110 -3.20 -24.49 -5.65
C VAL A 110 -3.04 -25.42 -6.86
N THR A 111 -2.94 -24.85 -8.06
CA THR A 111 -2.72 -25.60 -9.31
C THR A 111 -1.37 -26.32 -9.29
N ASP A 112 -0.31 -25.65 -8.86
CA ASP A 112 1.02 -26.24 -8.75
C ASP A 112 1.06 -27.39 -7.73
N LEU A 113 0.36 -27.23 -6.60
CA LEU A 113 0.22 -28.29 -5.60
C LEU A 113 -0.54 -29.50 -6.16
N GLU A 114 -1.64 -29.27 -6.88
CA GLU A 114 -2.40 -30.34 -7.53
C GLU A 114 -1.53 -31.09 -8.54
N LEU A 115 -0.77 -30.37 -9.37
CA LEU A 115 0.18 -30.97 -10.32
C LEU A 115 1.27 -31.78 -9.60
N CYS A 116 1.83 -31.27 -8.50
CA CYS A 116 2.81 -32.01 -7.71
C CYS A 116 2.21 -33.32 -7.18
N VAL A 117 1.00 -33.27 -6.63
CA VAL A 117 0.33 -34.47 -6.12
C VAL A 117 0.06 -35.46 -7.24
N LYS A 118 -0.54 -35.01 -8.34
CA LYS A 118 -1.00 -35.86 -9.44
C LYS A 118 0.13 -36.45 -10.28
N GLU A 119 1.13 -35.64 -10.62
CA GLU A 119 2.16 -36.02 -11.59
C GLU A 119 3.46 -36.51 -10.91
N VAL A 120 3.64 -36.27 -9.61
CA VAL A 120 4.84 -36.67 -8.87
C VAL A 120 4.51 -37.60 -7.71
N VAL A 121 3.70 -37.17 -6.74
CA VAL A 121 3.44 -37.94 -5.51
C VAL A 121 2.74 -39.26 -5.83
N GLN A 122 1.61 -39.20 -6.52
CA GLN A 122 0.79 -40.38 -6.83
C GLN A 122 1.58 -41.40 -7.69
N PRO A 123 2.29 -41.00 -8.76
CA PRO A 123 3.13 -41.93 -9.52
C PRO A 123 4.26 -42.57 -8.71
N LEU A 124 4.89 -41.83 -7.78
CA LEU A 124 5.95 -42.38 -6.93
C LEU A 124 5.41 -43.38 -5.90
N ARG A 125 4.24 -43.09 -5.30
CA ARG A 125 3.53 -44.05 -4.42
C ARG A 125 3.17 -45.33 -5.18
N ASN A 126 2.63 -45.18 -6.39
CA ASN A 126 2.20 -46.31 -7.22
C ASN A 126 3.36 -47.18 -7.70
N LYS A 127 4.51 -46.57 -8.02
CA LYS A 127 5.70 -47.29 -8.51
C LYS A 127 6.48 -47.99 -7.39
N GLN A 128 6.24 -47.67 -6.12
CA GLN A 128 6.95 -48.22 -4.97
C GLN A 128 8.48 -48.25 -5.19
N VAL A 129 9.07 -47.08 -5.43
CA VAL A 129 10.50 -46.97 -5.71
C VAL A 129 11.32 -47.43 -4.49
N ASP A 130 12.20 -48.40 -4.70
CA ASP A 130 13.03 -48.97 -3.64
C ASP A 130 13.81 -47.89 -2.88
N ARG A 131 13.78 -47.99 -1.54
CA ARG A 131 14.47 -47.09 -0.60
C ARG A 131 13.99 -45.62 -0.63
N LEU A 132 12.91 -45.30 -1.35
CA LEU A 132 12.30 -43.98 -1.34
C LEU A 132 11.13 -43.94 -0.37
N ASP A 133 11.26 -43.15 0.69
CA ASP A 133 10.15 -42.81 1.57
C ASP A 133 9.35 -41.63 0.99
N VAL A 134 8.27 -41.93 0.28
CA VAL A 134 7.42 -40.92 -0.36
C VAL A 134 6.61 -40.13 0.69
N GLU A 135 6.19 -40.76 1.78
CA GLU A 135 5.43 -40.10 2.84
C GLU A 135 6.30 -39.10 3.61
N GLY A 136 7.55 -39.47 3.91
CA GLY A 136 8.52 -38.55 4.52
C GLY A 136 8.94 -37.41 3.60
N LEU A 137 9.10 -37.67 2.29
CA LEU A 137 9.55 -36.67 1.33
C LEU A 137 8.50 -35.61 1.02
N PHE A 138 7.24 -36.01 0.83
CA PHE A 138 6.15 -35.10 0.48
C PHE A 138 5.29 -34.70 1.67
N SER A 139 5.45 -35.38 2.81
CA SER A 139 4.84 -35.03 4.10
C SER A 139 3.35 -34.70 3.96
N ASN A 140 2.91 -33.56 4.45
CA ASN A 140 1.53 -33.10 4.46
C ASN A 140 1.12 -32.31 3.21
N ILE A 141 1.76 -32.50 2.05
CA ILE A 141 1.48 -31.73 0.83
C ILE A 141 -0.01 -31.77 0.44
N GLU A 142 -0.68 -32.90 0.61
CA GLU A 142 -2.12 -33.05 0.31
C GLU A 142 -2.98 -32.22 1.28
N SER A 143 -2.60 -32.14 2.56
CA SER A 143 -3.29 -31.28 3.53
C SER A 143 -3.04 -29.79 3.25
N VAL A 144 -1.82 -29.42 2.85
CA VAL A 144 -1.49 -28.05 2.43
C VAL A 144 -2.34 -27.66 1.22
N HIS A 145 -2.44 -28.53 0.22
CA HIS A 145 -3.31 -28.31 -0.95
C HIS A 145 -4.77 -28.08 -0.55
N GLN A 146 -5.32 -28.91 0.35
CA GLN A 146 -6.69 -28.76 0.84
C GLN A 146 -6.93 -27.41 1.54
N ILE A 147 -5.99 -27.00 2.41
CA ILE A 147 -6.10 -25.72 3.14
C ILE A 147 -5.99 -24.54 2.16
N SER A 148 -5.04 -24.58 1.22
CA SER A 148 -4.89 -23.53 0.20
C SER A 148 -6.11 -23.45 -0.71
N ALA A 149 -6.67 -24.58 -1.16
CA ALA A 149 -7.91 -24.60 -1.95
C ALA A 149 -9.10 -24.01 -1.19
N LYS A 150 -9.20 -24.28 0.12
CA LYS A 150 -10.23 -23.67 0.98
C LYS A 150 -10.02 -22.16 1.14
N LEU A 151 -8.78 -21.72 1.38
CA LEU A 151 -8.45 -20.30 1.45
C LEU A 151 -8.82 -19.58 0.15
N LEU A 152 -8.46 -20.16 -0.99
CA LEU A 152 -8.81 -19.64 -2.31
C LEU A 152 -10.32 -19.48 -2.46
N ALA A 153 -11.10 -20.52 -2.17
CA ALA A 153 -12.56 -20.46 -2.27
C ALA A 153 -13.15 -19.34 -1.38
N MET A 154 -12.61 -19.16 -0.18
CA MET A 154 -13.03 -18.09 0.73
C MET A 154 -12.63 -16.68 0.25
N LEU A 155 -11.51 -16.55 -0.48
CA LEU A 155 -11.09 -15.28 -1.08
C LEU A 155 -11.96 -14.94 -2.29
N GLU A 156 -12.29 -15.93 -3.12
CA GLU A 156 -13.19 -15.78 -4.26
C GLU A 156 -14.60 -15.42 -3.81
N GLU A 157 -15.14 -16.10 -2.81
CA GLU A 157 -16.45 -15.79 -2.23
C GLU A 157 -16.50 -14.36 -1.67
N ALA A 158 -15.43 -13.92 -0.99
CA ALA A 158 -15.36 -12.57 -0.41
C ALA A 158 -15.18 -11.44 -1.45
N THR A 159 -14.93 -11.78 -2.72
CA THR A 159 -14.66 -10.79 -3.78
C THR A 159 -15.61 -10.88 -4.97
N THR A 160 -16.30 -12.01 -5.16
CA THR A 160 -17.31 -12.21 -6.21
C THR A 160 -18.51 -11.29 -5.96
N ASP A 161 -18.90 -10.53 -6.98
CA ASP A 161 -20.03 -9.58 -6.95
C ASP A 161 -19.93 -8.47 -5.88
N VAL A 162 -18.75 -8.24 -5.30
CA VAL A 162 -18.50 -7.17 -4.32
C VAL A 162 -17.75 -6.02 -4.97
N ASP A 163 -18.28 -4.80 -4.84
CA ASP A 163 -17.59 -3.56 -5.21
C ASP A 163 -16.16 -3.56 -4.62
N PRO A 164 -15.11 -3.33 -5.43
CA PRO A 164 -13.73 -3.26 -4.96
C PRO A 164 -13.50 -2.37 -3.73
N ALA A 165 -14.31 -1.32 -3.55
CA ALA A 165 -14.25 -0.45 -2.37
C ALA A 165 -14.77 -1.14 -1.09
N MET A 166 -15.65 -2.13 -1.22
CA MET A 166 -16.37 -2.82 -0.14
C MET A 166 -15.83 -4.22 0.17
N GLN A 167 -14.90 -4.76 -0.63
CA GLN A 167 -14.33 -6.10 -0.41
C GLN A 167 -13.66 -6.20 0.97
N VAL A 168 -14.05 -7.17 1.81
CA VAL A 168 -13.43 -7.42 3.13
C VAL A 168 -12.83 -8.83 3.15
N ILE A 169 -11.61 -8.98 2.62
CA ILE A 169 -10.94 -10.29 2.51
C ILE A 169 -10.25 -10.75 3.80
N GLY A 170 -10.13 -9.89 4.81
CA GLY A 170 -9.42 -10.22 6.07
C GLY A 170 -10.09 -11.33 6.89
N CYS A 171 -11.39 -11.55 6.70
CA CYS A 171 -12.12 -12.63 7.36
C CYS A 171 -11.70 -14.02 6.83
N SER A 172 -11.25 -14.10 5.58
CA SER A 172 -10.81 -15.35 4.95
C SER A 172 -9.55 -15.93 5.63
N TYR A 173 -8.70 -15.08 6.20
CA TYR A 173 -7.48 -15.48 6.90
C TYR A 173 -7.68 -15.89 8.35
N ARG A 174 -8.80 -15.55 8.98
CA ARG A 174 -9.07 -15.84 10.39
C ARG A 174 -9.70 -17.22 10.60
N LYS A 175 -10.32 -17.79 9.56
CA LYS A 175 -11.13 -19.01 9.64
C LYS A 175 -10.38 -20.28 9.18
N ASN A 176 -9.07 -20.17 8.98
CA ASN A 176 -8.18 -21.28 8.66
C ASN A 176 -7.41 -21.74 9.89
#